data_AF-A0AAW8G105-F1
#
_entry.id   AF-A0AAW8G105-F1
#
_cell.length_a   1.000
_cell.length_b   1.000
_cell.length_c   1.000
_cell.angle_alpha   90.00
_cell.angle_beta   90.00
_cell.angle_gamma   90.00
#
_symmetry.space_group_name_H-M   'P 1'
#
loop_
_entity.id
_entity.type
_entity.pdbx_description
1 polymer ?
#
loop_
_entity_poly.entity_id
_entity_poly.type
_entity_poly.pdbx_seq_one_letter_code
_entity_poly.pdbx_strand_id
1 'polypeptide(L)'
;MIKRFFGFFWVILILYFIFIHPAIIYYSSVDYSDLADRNSSTAMLYLVTSILLWTGILILALYTIYRYSFKARRNIRYISKHGQKIEAQIIECNTLGTLSDSFERKSVVLEFENLRGATVWHKMEINDSKPTQKRFETGNKISLWIDKTFEKYPYIILDGIQTRINYGLYLAWLLFTFLIAGYFLYAYSFESHGYGWNFLEIGHPLIISPLVIYFIIFLGWLIFFKLIGKAGNGFIVSKDYLKLKCAGLQATAKILKTEQTGTYINENPQFRFTLEYVDASGKTNQVELTKIVPFIELHTVQHKERGIFYLPENPDHVAFVEDINSIA
;
A
#
# COMPACT_ATOMS: atom_id res chain seq x y z
N MET A 1 7.86 -10.96 -19.73
CA MET A 1 7.21 -10.12 -20.77
C MET A 1 5.69 -10.06 -20.59
N ILE A 2 5.00 -11.21 -20.47
CA ILE A 2 3.52 -11.31 -20.30
C ILE A 2 2.97 -10.51 -19.11
N LYS A 3 3.61 -10.54 -17.93
CA LYS A 3 3.14 -9.78 -16.75
C LYS A 3 3.15 -8.24 -16.94
N ARG A 4 4.14 -7.71 -17.69
CA ARG A 4 4.21 -6.27 -18.00
C ARG A 4 3.14 -5.88 -19.02
N PHE A 5 2.95 -6.69 -20.06
CA PHE A 5 1.90 -6.48 -21.06
C PHE A 5 0.50 -6.51 -20.44
N PHE A 6 0.24 -7.48 -19.56
CA PHE A 6 -1.02 -7.56 -18.82
C PHE A 6 -1.27 -6.31 -17.98
N GLY A 7 -0.25 -5.81 -17.28
CA GLY A 7 -0.36 -4.55 -16.53
C GLY A 7 -0.67 -3.34 -17.40
N PHE A 8 0.03 -3.17 -18.53
CA PHE A 8 -0.23 -2.08 -19.47
C PHE A 8 -1.64 -2.14 -20.08
N PHE A 9 -2.11 -3.33 -20.44
CA PHE A 9 -3.46 -3.54 -20.95
C PHE A 9 -4.52 -3.01 -19.97
N TRP A 10 -4.42 -3.39 -18.68
CA TRP A 10 -5.37 -2.92 -17.67
C TRP A 10 -5.34 -1.41 -17.47
N VAL A 11 -4.14 -0.80 -17.49
CA VAL A 11 -4.02 0.67 -17.38
C VAL A 11 -4.71 1.36 -18.55
N ILE A 12 -4.44 0.92 -19.79
CA ILE A 12 -5.07 1.51 -20.99
C ILE A 12 -6.58 1.32 -20.95
N LEU A 13 -7.05 0.12 -20.58
CA LEU A 13 -8.47 -0.18 -20.46
C LEU A 13 -9.16 0.74 -19.43
N ILE A 14 -8.55 0.92 -18.26
CA ILE A 14 -9.08 1.80 -17.21
C ILE A 14 -9.11 3.26 -17.70
N LEU A 15 -8.04 3.74 -18.34
CA LEU A 15 -8.00 5.09 -18.91
C LEU A 15 -9.09 5.29 -19.98
N TYR A 16 -9.35 4.28 -20.81
CA TYR A 16 -10.44 4.31 -21.77
C TYR A 16 -11.79 4.50 -21.07
N PHE A 17 -12.09 3.72 -20.02
CA PHE A 17 -13.36 3.84 -19.29
C PHE A 17 -13.50 5.14 -18.49
N ILE A 18 -12.40 5.75 -18.07
CA ILE A 18 -12.42 7.02 -17.34
C ILE A 18 -12.65 8.19 -18.30
N PHE A 19 -11.92 8.26 -19.41
CA PHE A 19 -11.86 9.47 -20.24
C PHE A 19 -12.58 9.32 -21.58
N ILE A 20 -12.37 8.21 -22.28
CA ILE A 20 -12.83 8.06 -23.66
C ILE A 20 -14.30 7.64 -23.69
N HIS A 21 -14.67 6.65 -22.87
CA HIS A 21 -16.01 6.08 -22.88
C HIS A 21 -17.10 7.11 -22.49
N PRO A 22 -16.95 7.91 -21.41
CA PRO A 22 -17.93 8.96 -21.09
C PRO A 22 -18.04 10.02 -22.18
N ALA A 23 -16.92 10.38 -22.82
CA ALA A 23 -16.91 11.34 -23.92
C ALA A 23 -17.66 10.81 -25.14
N ILE A 24 -17.44 9.56 -25.54
CA ILE A 24 -18.18 8.95 -26.67
C ILE A 24 -19.68 8.96 -26.40
N ILE A 25 -20.10 8.53 -25.21
CA ILE A 25 -21.52 8.49 -24.86
C ILE A 25 -22.12 9.90 -24.94
N TYR A 26 -21.52 10.86 -24.25
CA TYR A 26 -22.00 12.24 -24.22
C TYR A 26 -22.09 12.88 -25.61
N TYR A 27 -21.00 12.87 -26.38
CA TYR A 27 -20.97 13.51 -27.68
C TYR A 27 -21.82 12.79 -28.74
N SER A 28 -22.21 11.53 -28.50
CA SER A 28 -23.17 10.82 -29.36
C SER A 28 -24.63 11.13 -29.05
N SER A 29 -24.93 11.61 -27.84
CA SER A 29 -26.30 11.82 -27.35
C SER A 29 -26.68 13.28 -27.15
N VAL A 30 -25.71 14.20 -27.11
CA VAL A 30 -25.97 15.61 -26.82
C VAL A 30 -26.71 16.30 -27.97
N ASP A 31 -27.75 17.04 -27.62
CA ASP A 31 -28.42 18.00 -28.50
C ASP A 31 -28.22 19.41 -27.92
N TYR A 32 -27.82 20.35 -28.77
CA TYR A 32 -27.54 21.74 -28.42
C TYR A 32 -28.71 22.68 -28.81
N SER A 33 -29.81 22.15 -29.35
CA SER A 33 -30.94 22.95 -29.83
C SER A 33 -31.73 23.63 -28.71
N ASP A 34 -31.69 23.08 -27.48
CA ASP A 34 -32.47 23.52 -26.32
C ASP A 34 -31.67 24.34 -25.28
N LEU A 35 -30.44 24.74 -25.59
CA LEU A 35 -29.53 25.44 -24.65
C LEU A 35 -30.11 26.72 -24.03
N ALA A 36 -30.99 27.41 -24.76
CA ALA A 36 -31.65 28.62 -24.29
C ALA A 36 -32.70 28.35 -23.20
N ASP A 37 -33.33 27.17 -23.24
CA ASP A 37 -34.41 26.76 -22.33
C ASP A 37 -33.88 26.04 -21.09
N ARG A 38 -32.60 25.65 -21.09
CA ARG A 38 -31.94 25.01 -19.95
C ARG A 38 -31.75 25.98 -18.79
N ASN A 39 -31.98 25.47 -17.58
CA ASN A 39 -31.86 26.26 -16.35
C ASN A 39 -30.39 26.58 -16.01
N SER A 40 -29.98 27.84 -16.19
CA SER A 40 -28.61 28.28 -15.91
C SER A 40 -28.11 28.05 -14.49
N SER A 41 -29.00 28.06 -13.48
CA SER A 41 -28.61 27.78 -12.09
C SER A 41 -28.17 26.32 -11.92
N THR A 42 -28.82 25.39 -12.63
CA THR A 42 -28.44 23.97 -12.58
C THR A 42 -27.10 23.72 -13.27
N ALA A 43 -26.85 24.36 -14.40
CA ALA A 43 -25.56 24.32 -15.09
C ALA A 43 -24.42 24.87 -14.22
N MET A 44 -24.65 25.97 -13.50
CA MET A 44 -23.66 26.51 -12.56
C MET A 44 -23.38 25.56 -11.39
N LEU A 45 -24.42 24.92 -10.85
CA LEU A 45 -24.25 23.89 -9.81
C LEU A 45 -23.37 22.74 -10.32
N TYR A 46 -23.61 22.28 -11.54
CA TYR A 46 -22.80 21.23 -12.18
C TYR A 46 -21.36 21.66 -12.42
N LEU A 47 -21.12 22.93 -12.78
CA LEU A 47 -19.78 23.47 -12.97
C LEU A 47 -19.01 23.49 -11.65
N VAL A 48 -19.60 24.03 -10.60
CA VAL A 48 -19.00 24.05 -9.26
C VAL A 48 -18.71 22.62 -8.79
N THR A 49 -19.66 21.69 -9.00
CA THR A 49 -19.47 20.28 -8.64
C THR A 49 -18.30 19.66 -9.39
N SER A 50 -18.21 19.87 -10.71
CA SER A 50 -17.10 19.38 -11.53
C SER A 50 -15.74 19.91 -11.05
N ILE A 51 -15.65 21.21 -10.78
CA ILE A 51 -14.43 21.86 -10.27
C ILE A 51 -14.01 21.24 -8.93
N LEU A 52 -14.96 21.05 -8.01
CA LEU A 52 -14.68 20.45 -6.70
C LEU A 52 -14.19 19.01 -6.83
N LEU A 53 -14.81 18.20 -7.69
CA LEU A 53 -14.40 16.82 -7.93
C LEU A 53 -12.98 16.73 -8.50
N TRP A 54 -12.67 17.51 -9.54
CA TRP A 54 -11.31 17.53 -10.12
C TRP A 54 -10.27 18.05 -9.14
N THR A 55 -10.59 19.11 -8.39
CA THR A 55 -9.70 19.69 -7.38
C THR A 55 -9.38 18.65 -6.30
N GLY A 56 -10.37 17.91 -5.83
CA GLY A 56 -10.18 16.83 -4.86
C GLY A 56 -9.24 15.73 -5.37
N ILE A 57 -9.42 15.28 -6.62
CA ILE A 57 -8.53 14.29 -7.26
C ILE A 57 -7.09 14.81 -7.37
N LEU A 58 -6.92 16.06 -7.83
CA LEU A 58 -5.61 16.68 -8.01
C LEU A 58 -4.88 16.86 -6.66
N ILE A 59 -5.57 17.30 -5.62
CA ILE A 59 -5.01 17.42 -4.27
C ILE A 59 -4.60 16.05 -3.73
N LEU A 60 -5.45 15.03 -3.87
CA LEU A 60 -5.16 13.67 -3.42
C LEU A 60 -3.92 13.10 -4.13
N ALA A 61 -3.84 13.28 -5.45
CA ALA A 61 -2.69 12.86 -6.24
C ALA A 61 -1.41 13.57 -5.81
N LEU A 62 -1.44 14.90 -5.66
CA LEU A 62 -0.28 15.68 -5.22
C LEU A 62 0.17 15.29 -3.82
N TYR A 63 -0.76 15.11 -2.88
CA TYR A 63 -0.49 14.65 -1.53
C TYR A 63 0.19 13.28 -1.53
N THR A 64 -0.28 12.36 -2.39
CA THR A 64 0.31 11.03 -2.55
C THR A 64 1.74 11.11 -3.06
N ILE A 65 2.00 11.88 -4.13
CA ILE A 65 3.35 12.08 -4.68
C ILE A 65 4.27 12.71 -3.60
N TYR A 66 3.80 13.73 -2.89
CA TYR A 66 4.54 14.39 -1.80
C TYR A 66 4.89 13.42 -0.66
N ARG A 67 3.92 12.62 -0.20
CA ARG A 67 4.09 11.64 0.89
C ARG A 67 5.18 10.61 0.54
N TYR A 68 5.14 10.05 -0.66
CA TYR A 68 6.08 9.00 -1.08
C TYR A 68 7.42 9.53 -1.60
N SER A 69 7.53 10.83 -1.87
CA SER A 69 8.78 11.45 -2.34
C SER A 69 9.50 12.22 -1.23
N PHE A 70 9.01 13.42 -0.89
CA PHE A 70 9.71 14.34 0.02
C PHE A 70 9.60 13.89 1.47
N LYS A 71 8.38 13.51 1.91
CA LYS A 71 8.18 13.08 3.31
C LYS A 71 8.96 11.79 3.59
N ALA A 72 8.91 10.81 2.69
CA ALA A 72 9.73 9.61 2.78
C ALA A 72 11.24 9.92 2.83
N ARG A 73 11.75 10.79 1.95
CA ARG A 73 13.17 11.20 1.97
C ARG A 73 13.57 11.89 3.27
N ARG A 74 12.72 12.77 3.80
CA ARG A 74 12.94 13.44 5.09
C ARG A 74 12.99 12.41 6.23
N ASN A 75 12.08 11.44 6.21
CA ASN A 75 12.03 10.37 7.21
C ASN A 75 13.26 9.46 7.14
N ILE A 76 13.69 9.04 5.95
CA ILE A 76 14.92 8.25 5.76
C ILE A 76 16.13 8.97 6.36
N ARG A 77 16.27 10.29 6.09
CA ARG A 77 17.35 11.09 6.67
C ARG A 77 17.27 11.19 8.19
N TYR A 78 16.05 11.29 8.74
CA TYR A 78 15.84 11.31 10.19
C TYR A 78 16.25 9.96 10.82
N ILE A 79 15.80 8.84 10.24
CA ILE A 79 16.08 7.49 10.75
C ILE A 79 17.57 7.16 10.63
N SER A 80 18.23 7.60 9.57
CA SER A 80 19.69 7.43 9.43
C SER A 80 20.51 8.17 10.50
N LYS A 81 19.91 9.15 11.20
CA LYS A 81 20.57 9.94 12.26
C LYS A 81 20.14 9.57 13.67
N HIS A 82 18.87 9.20 13.85
CA HIS A 82 18.25 9.00 15.16
C HIS A 82 17.71 7.58 15.37
N GLY A 83 17.69 6.75 14.33
CA GLY A 83 17.27 5.36 14.42
C GLY A 83 18.27 4.52 15.20
N GLN A 84 17.87 3.28 15.53
CA GLN A 84 18.79 2.30 16.10
C GLN A 84 19.49 1.54 14.97
N LYS A 85 20.82 1.52 15.00
CA LYS A 85 21.62 0.70 14.09
C LYS A 85 21.62 -0.75 14.57
N ILE A 86 21.35 -1.69 13.68
CA ILE A 86 21.38 -3.13 13.93
C ILE A 86 22.17 -3.81 12.81
N GLU A 87 22.95 -4.83 13.15
CA GLU A 87 23.60 -5.70 12.16
C GLU A 87 22.66 -6.83 11.75
N ALA A 88 22.57 -7.06 10.44
CA ALA A 88 21.78 -8.12 9.85
C ALA A 88 22.64 -8.98 8.92
N GLN A 89 22.35 -10.27 8.88
CA GLN A 89 22.98 -11.22 7.98
C GLN A 89 22.03 -11.55 6.83
N ILE A 90 22.55 -11.59 5.61
CA ILE A 90 21.77 -12.00 4.44
C ILE A 90 21.71 -13.53 4.43
N ILE A 91 20.52 -14.09 4.61
CA ILE A 91 20.30 -15.55 4.58
C ILE A 91 19.86 -16.03 3.19
N GLU A 92 19.18 -15.18 2.43
CA GLU A 92 18.76 -15.48 1.06
C GLU A 92 18.86 -14.22 0.19
N CYS A 93 19.28 -14.37 -1.07
CA CYS A 93 19.32 -13.30 -2.04
C CYS A 93 18.90 -13.80 -3.42
N ASN A 94 17.84 -13.21 -3.97
CA ASN A 94 17.33 -13.49 -5.30
C ASN A 94 17.40 -12.23 -6.17
N THR A 95 18.04 -12.31 -7.34
CA THR A 95 18.03 -11.22 -8.32
C THR A 95 16.70 -11.21 -9.07
N LEU A 96 15.93 -10.14 -8.88
CA LEU A 96 14.61 -9.96 -9.52
C LEU A 96 14.72 -9.46 -10.97
N GLY A 97 15.86 -8.85 -11.31
CA GLY A 97 16.19 -8.39 -12.67
C GLY A 97 17.08 -7.16 -12.68
N THR A 98 17.55 -6.77 -13.86
CA THR A 98 18.35 -5.56 -14.08
C THR A 98 17.44 -4.38 -14.41
N LEU A 99 17.66 -3.24 -13.73
CA LEU A 99 16.97 -1.97 -14.01
C LEU A 99 17.69 -1.18 -15.12
N SER A 100 19.02 -1.29 -15.15
CA SER A 100 19.93 -0.74 -16.16
C SER A 100 21.31 -1.40 -15.97
N ASP A 101 22.27 -1.14 -16.86
CA ASP A 101 23.61 -1.75 -16.82
C ASP A 101 24.35 -1.58 -15.47
N SER A 102 23.99 -0.57 -14.68
CA SER A 102 24.60 -0.30 -13.36
C SER A 102 23.72 -0.61 -12.16
N PHE A 103 22.49 -1.11 -12.36
CA PHE A 103 21.53 -1.34 -11.27
C PHE A 103 20.88 -2.72 -11.34
N GLU A 104 21.05 -3.50 -10.28
CA GLU A 104 20.35 -4.77 -10.08
C GLU A 104 19.28 -4.64 -9.00
N ARG A 105 18.07 -5.12 -9.29
CA ARG A 105 17.02 -5.27 -8.28
C ARG A 105 17.17 -6.63 -7.63
N LYS A 106 17.35 -6.66 -6.32
CA LYS A 106 17.50 -7.87 -5.52
C LYS A 106 16.41 -7.94 -4.46
N SER A 107 15.92 -9.14 -4.18
CA SER A 107 15.11 -9.45 -3.01
C SER A 107 16.02 -10.17 -2.03
N VAL A 108 16.26 -9.59 -0.86
CA VAL A 108 17.09 -10.19 0.19
C VAL A 108 16.23 -10.55 1.39
N VAL A 109 16.55 -11.66 2.05
CA VAL A 109 16.01 -12.03 3.35
C VAL A 109 17.12 -11.84 4.38
N LEU A 110 16.81 -11.07 5.41
CA LEU A 110 17.75 -10.60 6.42
C LEU A 110 17.40 -11.21 7.76
N GLU A 111 18.39 -11.78 8.43
CA GLU A 111 18.30 -12.24 9.81
C GLU A 111 18.99 -11.23 10.73
N PHE A 112 18.30 -10.79 11.78
CA PHE A 112 18.87 -9.88 12.78
C PHE A 112 18.19 -10.03 14.14
N GLU A 113 18.86 -9.56 15.18
CA GLU A 113 18.26 -9.38 16.50
C GLU A 113 17.42 -8.10 16.53
N ASN A 114 16.15 -8.22 16.89
CA ASN A 114 15.25 -7.09 17.02
C ASN A 114 15.67 -6.16 18.19
N LEU A 115 14.94 -5.06 18.41
CA LEU A 115 15.24 -4.07 19.46
C LEU A 115 15.20 -4.63 20.89
N ARG A 116 14.73 -5.88 21.06
CA ARG A 116 14.64 -6.62 22.32
C ARG A 116 15.52 -7.88 22.34
N GLY A 117 16.35 -8.12 21.33
CA GLY A 117 17.28 -9.25 21.26
C GLY A 117 16.71 -10.55 20.72
N ALA A 118 15.47 -10.58 20.22
CA ALA A 118 14.89 -11.76 19.60
C ALA A 118 15.26 -11.83 18.11
N THR A 119 15.63 -13.01 17.61
CA THR A 119 15.99 -13.22 16.21
C THR A 119 14.75 -13.17 15.31
N VAL A 120 14.80 -12.35 14.26
CA VAL A 120 13.71 -12.18 13.29
C VAL A 120 14.24 -12.17 11.87
N TRP A 121 13.39 -12.59 10.92
CA TRP A 121 13.70 -12.56 9.49
C TRP A 121 12.88 -11.50 8.77
N HIS A 122 13.49 -10.67 7.95
CA HIS A 122 12.83 -9.61 7.18
C HIS A 122 13.21 -9.69 5.71
N LYS A 123 12.20 -9.78 4.84
CA LYS A 123 12.39 -9.73 3.40
C LYS A 123 12.31 -8.29 2.93
N MET A 124 13.30 -7.81 2.20
CA MET A 124 13.23 -6.50 1.58
C MET A 124 13.77 -6.49 0.15
N GLU A 125 13.28 -5.55 -0.65
CA GLU A 125 13.79 -5.31 -1.98
C GLU A 125 14.79 -4.16 -2.00
N ILE A 126 15.92 -4.38 -2.66
CA ILE A 126 17.03 -3.44 -2.75
C ILE A 126 17.37 -3.21 -4.21
N ASN A 127 17.64 -1.95 -4.56
CA ASN A 127 18.26 -1.59 -5.83
C ASN A 127 19.76 -1.40 -5.59
N ASP A 128 20.56 -2.38 -6.01
CA ASP A 128 22.01 -2.36 -5.88
C ASP A 128 22.64 -1.52 -6.98
N SER A 129 23.23 -0.38 -6.61
CA SER A 129 23.94 0.53 -7.52
C SER A 129 25.37 0.10 -7.86
N LYS A 130 25.90 -0.95 -7.20
CA LYS A 130 27.26 -1.47 -7.39
C LYS A 130 27.27 -3.00 -7.29
N PRO A 131 26.61 -3.71 -8.23
CA PRO A 131 26.51 -5.16 -8.18
C PRO A 131 27.87 -5.87 -8.24
N THR A 132 28.86 -5.28 -8.91
CA THR A 132 30.23 -5.81 -9.00
C THR A 132 30.95 -5.92 -7.65
N GLN A 133 30.50 -5.17 -6.64
CA GLN A 133 31.07 -5.23 -5.29
C GLN A 133 30.53 -6.39 -4.46
N LYS A 134 29.57 -7.17 -4.99
CA LYS A 134 29.03 -8.37 -4.32
C LYS A 134 28.55 -8.13 -2.88
N ARG A 135 28.05 -6.92 -2.61
CA ARG A 135 27.67 -6.48 -1.26
C ARG A 135 26.49 -7.25 -0.70
N PHE A 136 25.58 -7.67 -1.57
CA PHE A 136 24.36 -8.39 -1.22
C PHE A 136 24.44 -9.83 -1.71
N GLU A 137 25.30 -10.63 -1.08
CA GLU A 137 25.39 -12.09 -1.27
C GLU A 137 25.05 -12.78 0.06
N THR A 138 24.57 -14.02 -0.01
CA THR A 138 24.27 -14.83 1.17
C THR A 138 25.51 -14.97 2.06
N GLY A 139 25.32 -14.77 3.36
CA GLY A 139 26.38 -14.78 4.37
C GLY A 139 26.97 -13.40 4.68
N ASN A 140 26.79 -12.40 3.81
CA ASN A 140 27.28 -11.06 4.09
C ASN A 140 26.50 -10.39 5.22
N LYS A 141 27.22 -9.58 6.00
CA LYS A 141 26.62 -8.70 7.02
C LYS A 141 26.36 -7.32 6.44
N ILE A 142 25.19 -6.78 6.72
CA ILE A 142 24.77 -5.42 6.37
C ILE A 142 24.20 -4.73 7.60
N SER A 143 24.25 -3.41 7.65
CA SER A 143 23.63 -2.66 8.74
C SER A 143 22.27 -2.10 8.31
N LEU A 144 21.33 -2.13 9.24
CA LEU A 144 20.00 -1.55 9.12
C LEU A 144 19.81 -0.44 10.15
N TRP A 145 18.99 0.54 9.83
CA TRP A 145 18.47 1.51 10.79
C TRP A 145 16.98 1.30 10.99
N ILE A 146 16.56 1.20 12.25
CA ILE A 146 15.16 1.00 12.64
C ILE A 146 14.63 2.23 13.39
N ASP A 147 13.44 2.70 13.01
CA ASP A 147 12.71 3.74 13.73
C ASP A 147 12.10 3.18 15.03
N LYS A 148 12.64 3.57 16.19
CA LYS A 148 12.17 3.07 17.50
C LYS A 148 10.70 3.37 17.77
N THR A 149 10.18 4.49 17.25
CA THR A 149 8.79 4.91 17.52
C THR A 149 7.80 4.34 16.51
N PHE A 150 8.27 3.79 15.39
CA PHE A 150 7.43 3.32 14.28
C PHE A 150 6.44 4.38 13.79
N GLU A 151 6.82 5.66 13.82
CA GLU A 151 5.97 6.77 13.36
C GLU A 151 6.31 7.23 11.95
N LYS A 152 7.55 7.00 11.51
CA LYS A 152 8.08 7.56 10.27
C LYS A 152 8.30 6.45 9.25
N TYR A 153 7.41 6.37 8.27
CA TYR A 153 7.60 5.48 7.12
C TYR A 153 8.71 6.02 6.19
N PRO A 154 9.61 5.17 5.65
CA PRO A 154 9.75 3.73 5.91
C PRO A 154 10.39 3.43 7.28
N TYR A 155 9.95 2.36 7.96
CA TYR A 155 10.34 2.07 9.36
C TYR A 155 11.71 1.39 9.50
N ILE A 156 12.14 0.64 8.48
CA ILE A 156 13.43 -0.03 8.40
C ILE A 156 14.11 0.47 7.13
N ILE A 157 15.37 0.86 7.24
CA ILE A 157 16.17 1.33 6.10
C ILE A 157 17.55 0.66 6.11
N LEU A 158 18.12 0.47 4.93
CA LEU A 158 19.50 0.02 4.77
C LEU A 158 20.48 1.16 5.09
N ASP A 159 21.59 0.84 5.75
CA ASP A 159 22.69 1.78 5.92
C ASP A 159 23.29 2.19 4.56
N GLY A 160 23.62 3.48 4.43
CA GLY A 160 24.12 4.05 3.16
C GLY A 160 23.08 4.18 2.04
N ILE A 161 21.77 4.08 2.33
CA ILE A 161 20.72 4.26 1.32
C ILE A 161 20.80 5.64 0.64
N GLN A 162 20.77 5.63 -0.69
CA GLN A 162 20.71 6.85 -1.49
C GLN A 162 19.30 7.06 -2.04
N THR A 163 18.73 8.22 -1.75
CA THR A 163 17.37 8.56 -2.17
C THR A 163 17.39 9.58 -3.30
N ARG A 164 16.66 9.29 -4.38
CA ARG A 164 16.42 10.23 -5.48
C ARG A 164 14.92 10.54 -5.53
N ILE A 165 14.61 11.81 -5.76
CA ILE A 165 13.22 12.26 -5.95
C ILE A 165 12.92 12.14 -7.44
N ASN A 166 11.81 11.48 -7.77
CA ASN A 166 11.34 11.41 -9.14
C ASN A 166 10.53 12.68 -9.48
N TYR A 167 11.21 13.71 -9.98
CA TYR A 167 10.55 14.94 -10.44
C TYR A 167 9.62 14.73 -11.64
N GLY A 168 9.78 13.63 -12.38
CA GLY A 168 8.90 13.29 -13.50
C GLY A 168 7.44 13.09 -13.09
N LEU A 169 7.18 12.62 -11.87
CA LEU A 169 5.81 12.49 -11.35
C LEU A 169 5.14 13.85 -11.11
N TYR A 170 5.90 14.86 -10.69
CA TYR A 170 5.40 16.22 -10.53
C TYR A 170 5.12 16.88 -11.87
N LEU A 171 6.00 16.66 -12.85
CA LEU A 171 5.78 17.13 -14.22
C LEU A 171 4.56 16.45 -14.84
N ALA A 172 4.39 15.14 -14.65
CA ALA A 172 3.21 14.41 -15.10
C ALA A 172 1.92 14.92 -14.43
N TRP A 173 1.97 15.22 -13.12
CA TRP A 173 0.84 15.83 -12.42
C TRP A 173 0.50 17.22 -12.97
N LEU A 174 1.50 18.09 -13.20
CA LEU A 174 1.31 19.40 -13.80
C LEU A 174 0.73 19.31 -15.21
N LEU A 175 1.27 18.43 -16.04
CA LEU A 175 0.76 18.18 -17.38
C LEU A 175 -0.70 17.71 -17.34
N PHE A 176 -1.03 16.79 -16.43
CA PHE A 176 -2.38 16.29 -16.26
C PHE A 176 -3.35 17.40 -15.81
N THR A 177 -2.95 18.24 -14.86
CA THR A 177 -3.73 19.43 -14.47
C THR A 177 -3.96 20.38 -15.65
N PHE A 178 -2.93 20.61 -16.46
CA PHE A 178 -3.03 21.44 -17.66
C PHE A 178 -4.00 20.85 -18.69
N LEU A 179 -3.98 19.53 -18.90
CA LEU A 179 -4.92 18.85 -19.80
C LEU A 179 -6.36 18.99 -19.33
N ILE A 180 -6.64 18.87 -18.03
CA ILE A 180 -7.98 19.07 -17.47
C ILE A 180 -8.43 20.52 -17.70
N ALA A 181 -7.58 21.49 -17.34
CA ALA A 181 -7.89 22.91 -17.55
C ALA A 181 -8.12 23.23 -19.04
N GLY A 182 -7.29 22.67 -19.92
CA GLY A 182 -7.46 22.76 -21.37
C GLY A 182 -8.79 22.17 -21.84
N TYR A 183 -9.23 21.06 -21.25
CA TYR A 183 -10.52 20.47 -21.57
C TYR A 183 -11.72 21.32 -21.09
N PHE A 184 -11.64 21.96 -19.93
CA PHE A 184 -12.65 22.96 -19.51
C PHE A 184 -12.74 24.11 -20.52
N LEU A 185 -11.60 24.64 -20.97
CA LEU A 185 -11.56 25.72 -21.96
C LEU A 185 -12.09 25.28 -23.33
N TYR A 186 -11.74 24.07 -23.75
CA TYR A 186 -12.25 23.45 -24.98
C TYR A 186 -13.77 23.32 -24.93
N ALA A 187 -14.30 22.67 -23.90
CA ALA A 187 -15.74 22.47 -23.74
C ALA A 187 -16.48 23.81 -23.72
N TYR A 188 -15.97 24.81 -22.98
CA TYR A 188 -16.57 26.14 -22.99
C TYR A 188 -16.54 26.80 -24.38
N SER A 189 -15.42 26.75 -25.09
CA SER A 189 -15.27 27.44 -26.37
C SER A 189 -16.13 26.85 -27.48
N PHE A 190 -16.30 25.52 -27.48
CA PHE A 190 -17.04 24.81 -28.53
C PHE A 190 -18.51 24.60 -28.19
N GLU A 191 -18.86 24.42 -26.92
CA GLU A 191 -20.20 23.97 -26.53
C GLU A 191 -21.07 25.10 -25.96
N SER A 192 -20.47 26.24 -25.59
CA SER A 192 -21.20 27.36 -25.00
C SER A 192 -22.25 27.99 -25.92
N HIS A 193 -21.98 28.08 -27.23
CA HIS A 193 -22.86 28.74 -28.22
C HIS A 193 -23.39 30.13 -27.80
N GLY A 194 -22.67 30.85 -26.93
CA GLY A 194 -23.09 32.14 -26.37
C GLY A 194 -24.01 32.06 -25.14
N TYR A 195 -24.42 30.86 -24.72
CA TYR A 195 -25.28 30.61 -23.55
C TYR A 195 -24.50 30.25 -22.27
N GLY A 196 -23.20 30.53 -22.23
CA GLY A 196 -22.36 30.23 -21.07
C GLY A 196 -22.20 28.73 -20.84
N TRP A 197 -22.36 28.27 -19.60
CA TRP A 197 -22.18 26.86 -19.21
C TRP A 197 -23.46 26.02 -19.33
N ASN A 198 -24.53 26.53 -19.95
CA ASN A 198 -25.82 25.85 -20.03
C ASN A 198 -25.77 24.45 -20.71
N PHE A 199 -24.72 24.16 -21.48
CA PHE A 199 -24.46 22.83 -22.07
C PHE A 199 -24.06 21.77 -21.03
N LEU A 200 -23.59 22.20 -19.86
CA LEU A 200 -23.07 21.32 -18.83
C LEU A 200 -24.23 20.62 -18.11
N GLU A 201 -24.35 19.33 -18.36
CA GLU A 201 -25.33 18.43 -17.74
C GLU A 201 -24.61 17.33 -16.94
N ILE A 202 -25.36 16.58 -16.13
CA ILE A 202 -24.79 15.54 -15.27
C ILE A 202 -24.01 14.46 -16.04
N GLY A 203 -24.39 14.18 -17.28
CA GLY A 203 -23.74 13.22 -18.18
C GLY A 203 -22.45 13.73 -18.82
N HIS A 204 -22.12 15.02 -18.66
CA HIS A 204 -20.96 15.61 -19.30
C HIS A 204 -19.65 14.96 -18.80
N PRO A 205 -18.64 14.72 -19.65
CA PRO A 205 -17.40 14.04 -19.26
C PRO A 205 -16.64 14.77 -18.15
N LEU A 206 -16.78 16.10 -18.04
CA LEU A 206 -16.24 16.90 -16.93
C LEU A 206 -16.76 16.47 -15.55
N ILE A 207 -17.92 15.84 -15.46
CA ILE A 207 -18.53 15.35 -14.21
C ILE A 207 -18.40 13.85 -14.10
N ILE A 208 -18.74 13.11 -15.15
CA ILE A 208 -18.71 11.64 -15.13
C ILE A 208 -17.29 11.10 -14.96
N SER A 209 -16.30 11.65 -15.67
CA SER A 209 -14.91 11.15 -15.58
C SER A 209 -14.34 11.19 -14.16
N PRO A 210 -14.40 12.31 -13.41
CA PRO A 210 -13.92 12.31 -12.04
C PRO A 210 -14.78 11.45 -11.10
N LEU A 211 -16.10 11.33 -11.34
CA LEU A 211 -16.94 10.40 -10.58
C LEU A 211 -16.52 8.93 -10.79
N VAL A 212 -16.20 8.54 -12.03
CA VAL A 212 -15.67 7.20 -12.33
C VAL A 212 -14.32 6.98 -11.62
N ILE A 213 -13.45 7.98 -11.58
CA ILE A 213 -12.19 7.90 -10.82
C ILE A 213 -12.47 7.66 -9.33
N TYR A 214 -13.35 8.44 -8.71
CA TYR A 214 -13.74 8.24 -7.32
C TYR A 214 -14.37 6.86 -7.07
N PHE A 215 -15.20 6.38 -8.00
CA PHE A 215 -15.80 5.06 -7.92
C PHE A 215 -14.75 3.95 -7.98
N ILE A 216 -13.76 4.04 -8.87
CA ILE A 216 -12.65 3.08 -8.96
C ILE A 216 -11.81 3.11 -7.67
N ILE A 217 -11.50 4.29 -7.14
CA ILE A 217 -10.79 4.45 -5.86
C ILE A 217 -11.59 3.79 -4.73
N PHE A 218 -12.89 4.06 -4.66
CA PHE A 218 -13.80 3.49 -3.66
C PHE A 218 -13.91 1.97 -3.78
N LEU A 219 -14.04 1.43 -4.99
CA LEU A 219 -14.11 0.00 -5.23
C LEU A 219 -12.79 -0.68 -4.83
N GLY A 220 -11.65 -0.08 -5.19
CA GLY A 220 -10.34 -0.52 -4.74
C GLY A 220 -10.23 -0.53 -3.21
N TRP A 221 -10.72 0.52 -2.56
CA TRP A 221 -10.77 0.62 -1.10
C TRP A 221 -11.70 -0.42 -0.46
N LEU A 222 -12.88 -0.69 -1.03
CA LEU A 222 -13.83 -1.68 -0.51
C LEU A 222 -13.27 -3.10 -0.64
N ILE A 223 -12.71 -3.44 -1.80
CA ILE A 223 -12.02 -4.72 -2.02
C ILE A 223 -10.87 -4.86 -1.01
N PHE A 224 -10.09 -3.79 -0.82
CA PHE A 224 -9.00 -3.75 0.16
C PHE A 224 -9.49 -3.98 1.60
N PHE A 225 -10.54 -3.28 2.05
CA PHE A 225 -11.12 -3.46 3.38
C PHE A 225 -11.70 -4.87 3.59
N LYS A 226 -12.35 -5.43 2.57
CA LYS A 226 -12.95 -6.77 2.65
C LYS A 226 -11.88 -7.88 2.65
N LEU A 227 -10.76 -7.68 1.97
CA LEU A 227 -9.63 -8.60 1.98
C LEU A 227 -8.83 -8.52 3.29
N ILE A 228 -8.62 -7.32 3.84
CA ILE A 228 -7.84 -7.11 5.08
C ILE A 228 -8.64 -7.42 6.35
N GLY A 229 -9.93 -7.09 6.38
CA GLY A 229 -10.79 -7.36 7.53
C GLY A 229 -11.07 -8.85 7.76
N LYS A 230 -10.70 -9.72 6.82
CA LYS A 230 -10.89 -11.18 6.93
C LYS A 230 -9.59 -11.97 6.84
N ALA A 231 -8.59 -11.50 6.08
CA ALA A 231 -7.29 -12.14 6.03
C ALA A 231 -6.26 -11.35 6.83
N GLY A 232 -5.90 -11.87 8.01
CA GLY A 232 -4.75 -11.42 8.82
C GLY A 232 -3.37 -11.56 8.14
N ASN A 233 -3.32 -11.67 6.81
CA ASN A 233 -2.13 -11.72 5.97
C ASN A 233 -2.24 -10.73 4.79
N GLY A 234 -2.79 -9.54 5.02
CA GLY A 234 -2.99 -8.52 4.00
C GLY A 234 -1.69 -7.85 3.55
N PHE A 235 -1.54 -7.71 2.23
CA PHE A 235 -0.47 -7.11 1.40
C PHE A 235 0.08 -5.71 1.80
N ILE A 236 -0.42 -5.12 2.89
CA ILE A 236 0.18 -3.97 3.57
C ILE A 236 0.43 -4.44 4.99
N VAL A 237 1.70 -4.74 5.29
CA VAL A 237 2.10 -5.02 6.66
C VAL A 237 1.63 -3.87 7.53
N SER A 238 0.71 -4.15 8.46
CA SER A 238 0.25 -3.10 9.36
C SER A 238 1.47 -2.60 10.13
N LYS A 239 1.52 -1.30 10.40
CA LYS A 239 2.53 -0.69 11.27
C LYS A 239 2.73 -1.51 12.55
N ASP A 240 1.65 -2.09 13.07
CA ASP A 240 1.63 -2.87 14.30
C ASP A 240 2.37 -4.20 14.16
N TYR A 241 2.23 -4.91 13.03
CA TYR A 241 3.01 -6.14 12.79
C TYR A 241 4.51 -5.85 12.61
N LEU A 242 4.90 -4.76 11.91
CA LEU A 242 6.31 -4.37 11.82
C LEU A 242 6.87 -3.95 13.19
N LYS A 243 6.05 -3.24 13.98
CA LYS A 243 6.39 -2.88 15.35
C LYS A 243 6.56 -4.15 16.20
N LEU A 244 5.66 -5.11 16.09
CA LEU A 244 5.72 -6.39 16.81
C LEU A 244 6.98 -7.18 16.41
N LYS A 245 7.31 -7.23 15.13
CA LYS A 245 8.54 -7.83 14.61
C LYS A 245 9.80 -7.20 15.20
N CYS A 246 9.88 -5.88 15.18
CA CYS A 246 11.10 -5.18 15.54
C CYS A 246 11.23 -4.86 17.03
N ALA A 247 10.14 -4.80 17.79
CA ALA A 247 10.12 -4.37 19.19
C ALA A 247 9.40 -5.36 20.13
N GLY A 248 8.85 -6.45 19.59
CA GLY A 248 8.19 -7.48 20.38
C GLY A 248 9.16 -8.40 21.12
N LEU A 249 8.69 -8.97 22.21
CA LEU A 249 9.38 -10.02 22.96
C LEU A 249 8.88 -11.39 22.49
N GLN A 250 9.79 -12.36 22.44
CA GLN A 250 9.45 -13.74 22.15
C GLN A 250 9.03 -14.46 23.44
N ALA A 251 7.93 -15.20 23.40
CA ALA A 251 7.49 -16.09 24.47
C ALA A 251 6.95 -17.39 23.89
N THR A 252 6.92 -18.44 24.72
CA THR A 252 6.22 -19.68 24.40
C THR A 252 4.80 -19.60 24.95
N ALA A 253 3.82 -19.70 24.06
CA ALA A 253 2.42 -19.75 24.42
C ALA A 253 1.91 -21.19 24.38
N LYS A 254 1.09 -21.54 25.37
CA LYS A 254 0.33 -22.78 25.41
C LYS A 254 -1.02 -22.55 24.74
N ILE A 255 -1.38 -23.43 23.80
CA ILE A 255 -2.68 -23.41 23.15
C ILE A 255 -3.68 -24.12 24.06
N LEU A 256 -4.59 -23.36 24.65
CA LEU A 256 -5.65 -23.88 25.52
C LEU A 256 -6.81 -24.45 24.70
N LYS A 257 -7.17 -23.75 23.62
CA LYS A 257 -8.33 -24.08 22.80
C LYS A 257 -8.06 -23.70 21.36
N THR A 258 -8.52 -24.54 20.44
CA THR A 258 -8.52 -24.23 19.01
C THR A 258 -9.88 -24.55 18.44
N GLU A 259 -10.52 -23.55 17.83
CA GLU A 259 -11.86 -23.68 17.24
C GLU A 259 -11.87 -23.16 15.82
N GLN A 260 -12.48 -23.89 14.90
CA GLN A 260 -12.72 -23.38 13.56
C GLN A 260 -13.85 -22.35 13.60
N THR A 261 -13.65 -21.17 13.01
CA THR A 261 -14.65 -20.08 13.05
C THR A 261 -15.80 -20.25 12.05
N GLY A 262 -15.78 -21.33 11.27
CA GLY A 262 -16.69 -21.55 10.13
C GLY A 262 -16.42 -20.66 8.92
N THR A 263 -15.43 -19.76 8.99
CA THR A 263 -15.05 -18.88 7.88
C THR A 263 -13.92 -19.52 7.06
N TYR A 264 -14.06 -19.46 5.72
CA TYR A 264 -13.04 -19.93 4.77
C TYR A 264 -12.56 -18.77 3.89
N ILE A 265 -11.26 -18.72 3.63
CA ILE A 265 -10.63 -17.69 2.81
C ILE A 265 -9.67 -18.37 1.83
N ASN A 266 -9.95 -18.21 0.53
CA ASN A 266 -9.28 -18.96 -0.54
C ASN A 266 -9.25 -20.46 -0.23
N GLU A 267 -10.41 -21.01 0.13
CA GLU A 267 -10.64 -22.41 0.53
C GLU A 267 -9.92 -22.83 1.82
N ASN A 268 -9.04 -22.01 2.39
CA ASN A 268 -8.37 -22.33 3.64
C ASN A 268 -9.24 -21.97 4.85
N PRO A 269 -9.38 -22.87 5.84
CA PRO A 269 -10.15 -22.61 7.05
C PRO A 269 -9.48 -21.57 7.95
N GLN A 270 -10.32 -20.80 8.64
CA GLN A 270 -9.91 -19.90 9.71
C GLN A 270 -10.12 -20.55 11.08
N PHE A 271 -9.11 -20.47 11.93
CA PHE A 271 -9.12 -20.97 13.30
C PHE A 271 -8.95 -19.82 14.29
N ARG A 272 -9.63 -19.93 15.42
CA ARG A 272 -9.44 -19.13 16.63
C ARG A 272 -8.66 -19.95 17.63
N PHE A 273 -7.50 -19.44 18.03
CA PHE A 273 -6.62 -20.00 19.04
C PHE A 273 -6.76 -19.19 20.32
N THR A 274 -7.07 -19.86 21.42
CA THR A 274 -6.98 -19.29 22.76
C THR A 274 -5.61 -19.67 23.32
N LEU A 275 -4.78 -18.67 23.54
CA LEU A 275 -3.39 -18.80 23.95
C LEU A 275 -3.23 -18.35 25.40
N GLU A 276 -2.36 -19.04 26.13
CA GLU A 276 -1.89 -18.65 27.46
C GLU A 276 -0.38 -18.52 27.43
N TYR A 277 0.17 -17.40 27.90
CA TYR A 277 1.61 -17.21 28.01
C TYR A 277 1.98 -16.38 29.23
N VAL A 278 3.21 -16.54 29.70
CA VAL A 278 3.77 -15.74 30.79
C VAL A 278 4.59 -14.61 30.17
N ASP A 279 4.27 -13.37 30.52
CA ASP A 279 5.02 -12.20 30.07
C ASP A 279 6.34 -12.00 30.84
N ALA A 280 7.14 -11.03 30.42
CA ALA A 280 8.42 -10.71 31.05
C ALA A 280 8.30 -10.19 32.49
N SER A 281 7.10 -9.78 32.91
CA SER A 281 6.81 -9.40 34.31
C SER A 281 6.39 -10.58 35.18
N GLY A 282 6.29 -11.79 34.61
CA GLY A 282 5.84 -12.99 35.29
C GLY A 282 4.32 -13.11 35.39
N LYS A 283 3.56 -12.26 34.68
CA LYS A 283 2.09 -12.31 34.66
C LYS A 283 1.61 -13.22 33.55
N THR A 284 0.68 -14.10 33.87
CA THR A 284 -0.01 -14.94 32.89
C THR A 284 -1.07 -14.13 32.17
N ASN A 285 -1.02 -14.10 30.83
CA ASN A 285 -2.00 -13.47 29.98
C ASN A 285 -2.68 -14.52 29.10
N GLN A 286 -3.99 -14.36 28.91
CA GLN A 286 -4.80 -15.20 28.03
C GLN A 286 -5.35 -14.34 26.90
N VAL A 287 -5.06 -14.73 25.67
CA VAL A 287 -5.36 -13.93 24.47
C VAL A 287 -5.97 -14.80 23.38
N GLU A 288 -6.83 -14.20 22.57
CA GLU A 288 -7.42 -14.87 21.41
C GLU A 288 -6.78 -14.38 20.13
N LEU A 289 -6.28 -15.32 19.32
CA LEU A 289 -5.66 -15.06 18.03
C LEU A 289 -6.42 -15.80 16.93
N THR A 290 -6.82 -15.10 15.88
CA THR A 290 -7.49 -15.73 14.73
C THR A 290 -6.53 -15.81 13.55
N LYS A 291 -6.33 -17.00 12.98
CA LYS A 291 -5.41 -17.26 11.87
C LYS A 291 -6.05 -18.14 10.80
N ILE A 292 -5.78 -17.83 9.53
CA ILE A 292 -6.09 -18.71 8.40
C ILE A 292 -4.97 -19.74 8.32
N VAL A 293 -5.32 -21.03 8.33
CA VAL A 293 -4.34 -22.11 8.23
C VAL A 293 -4.51 -22.81 6.90
N PRO A 294 -3.48 -22.83 6.03
CA PRO A 294 -3.51 -23.61 4.80
C PRO A 294 -3.77 -25.09 5.06
N PHE A 295 -4.48 -25.77 4.15
CA PHE A 295 -4.77 -27.21 4.31
C PHE A 295 -3.50 -28.05 4.56
N ILE A 296 -2.39 -27.73 3.91
CA ILE A 296 -1.12 -28.44 4.06
C ILE A 296 -0.51 -28.26 5.46
N GLU A 297 -0.87 -27.19 6.17
CA GLU A 297 -0.37 -26.84 7.51
C GLU A 297 -1.35 -27.22 8.63
N LEU A 298 -2.45 -27.91 8.34
CA LEU A 298 -3.43 -28.30 9.37
C LEU A 298 -2.84 -29.17 10.48
N HIS A 299 -1.79 -29.93 10.18
CA HIS A 299 -1.06 -30.71 11.19
C HIS A 299 -0.46 -29.81 12.29
N THR A 300 -0.06 -28.59 11.96
CA THR A 300 0.52 -27.64 12.92
C THR A 300 -0.50 -27.26 14.00
N VAL A 301 -1.80 -27.24 13.67
CA VAL A 301 -2.90 -26.80 14.55
C VAL A 301 -2.96 -27.62 15.84
N GLN A 302 -2.44 -28.85 15.81
CA GLN A 302 -2.42 -29.76 16.95
C GLN A 302 -1.28 -29.51 17.95
N HIS A 303 -0.35 -28.60 17.64
CA HIS A 303 0.75 -28.29 18.55
C HIS A 303 0.21 -27.69 19.85
N LYS A 304 0.67 -28.22 20.99
CA LYS A 304 0.22 -27.75 22.31
C LYS A 304 0.89 -26.44 22.73
N GLU A 305 2.06 -26.17 22.18
CA GLU A 305 2.87 -25.00 22.47
C GLU A 305 3.41 -24.41 21.17
N ARG A 306 3.45 -23.07 21.10
CA ARG A 306 3.97 -22.33 19.95
C ARG A 306 4.70 -21.07 20.39
N GLY A 307 5.74 -20.71 19.65
CA GLY A 307 6.40 -19.43 19.80
C GLY A 307 5.52 -18.27 19.33
N ILE A 308 5.41 -17.24 20.14
CA ILE A 308 4.71 -15.99 19.82
C ILE A 308 5.63 -14.79 20.01
N PHE A 309 5.30 -13.71 19.33
CA PHE A 309 5.74 -12.36 19.68
C PHE A 309 4.58 -11.61 20.34
N TYR A 310 4.88 -10.83 21.37
CA TYR A 310 3.94 -9.88 21.99
C TYR A 310 4.61 -8.51 22.21
N LEU A 311 3.81 -7.44 22.27
CA LEU A 311 4.29 -6.12 22.67
C LEU A 311 4.19 -5.95 24.19
N PRO A 312 5.26 -5.58 24.90
CA PRO A 312 5.19 -5.34 26.34
C PRO A 312 4.19 -4.24 26.73
N GLU A 313 4.02 -3.23 25.87
CA GLU A 313 3.09 -2.13 26.11
C GLU A 313 1.63 -2.50 25.83
N ASN A 314 1.40 -3.58 25.07
CA ASN A 314 0.06 -4.11 24.78
C ASN A 314 0.11 -5.64 24.68
N PRO A 315 0.01 -6.36 25.81
CA PRO A 315 0.12 -7.82 25.86
C PRO A 315 -0.95 -8.58 25.06
N ASP A 316 -2.06 -7.93 24.71
CA ASP A 316 -3.12 -8.53 23.89
C ASP A 316 -2.74 -8.59 22.41
N HIS A 317 -1.73 -7.81 21.98
CA HIS A 317 -1.27 -7.80 20.61
C HIS A 317 -0.19 -8.86 20.38
N VAL A 318 -0.64 -10.03 19.94
CA VAL A 318 0.20 -11.21 19.71
C VAL A 318 0.17 -11.69 18.26
N ALA A 319 1.26 -12.30 17.82
CA ALA A 319 1.34 -13.04 16.56
C ALA A 319 2.27 -14.25 16.69
N PHE A 320 2.05 -15.30 15.91
CA PHE A 320 2.98 -16.42 15.87
C PHE A 320 4.29 -16.02 15.19
N VAL A 321 5.39 -16.65 15.61
CA VAL A 321 6.74 -16.40 15.06
C VAL A 321 6.79 -16.62 13.54
N GLU A 322 6.12 -17.67 13.06
CA GLU A 322 6.04 -18.02 11.63
C GLU A 322 5.44 -16.87 10.80
N ASP A 323 4.37 -16.26 11.31
CA ASP A 323 3.67 -15.18 10.62
C ASP A 323 4.56 -13.94 10.57
N ILE A 324 5.22 -13.59 11.67
CA ILE A 324 6.12 -12.44 11.77
C ILE A 324 7.31 -12.53 10.80
N ASN A 325 7.87 -13.73 10.62
CA ASN A 325 9.01 -13.95 9.74
C ASN A 325 8.60 -13.96 8.25
N SER A 326 7.35 -14.29 7.94
CA SER A 326 6.83 -14.25 6.56
C SER A 326 6.60 -12.84 6.00
N ILE A 327 6.62 -11.82 6.88
CA ILE A 327 6.31 -10.43 6.56
C ILE A 327 7.46 -9.73 5.82
N ALA A 328 7.16 -9.20 4.63
CA ALA A 328 8.04 -8.39 3.79
C ALA A 328 7.97 -6.90 4.13
#